data_AF-A0AA43M450-F1
#
_entry.id   AF-A0AA43M450-F1
#
_cell.length_a   1.000
_cell.length_b   1.000
_cell.length_c   1.000
_cell.angle_alpha   90.00
_cell.angle_beta   90.00
_cell.angle_gamma   90.00
#
_symmetry.space_group_name_H-M   'P 1'
#
loop_
_entity.id
_entity.type
_entity.pdbx_description
1 polymer ?
#
loop_
_entity_poly.entity_id
_entity_poly.type
_entity_poly.pdbx_seq_one_letter_code
_entity_poly.pdbx_strand_id
1 'polypeptide(L)'
;MSKVGRNDLCPCGSGKKYKKCCLGKETSAVESILRLVTTEEADAVSAQAAASPETGVRPEGKLTLTKLKKMVTRELRWEHPAHEQLAMQLIESMRSQYERELIFEAVVLWNGFSGQTKPAVKKAGSFCAAIEYILSEEYGFNLSQAELADKYEVTPATISRKVKEMLNYIEEYGREGDSDELLVLNGAGTAREKAQLLLHKAMESTSGKRRIQLAEAALEIYPDSSDAYLVLAEESENEQDARAFLKAGIAAGERELGEAFFAEHKGHFWGLTETRPYIRICKSYAESCWFGGKAEEAAEILEHILELNPDDNTGARYLLAAVYLYSNQLKEAEQFLKKYGEDDAAAAFAYDRIVLEYKKNGITSQLKMLYRVARGVNKHVPDYLLGVKRLPHNLPDFVGMGDSNEAVEYVIMHSRLWASQPDLLKWMLKQQ
;
A
#
# COMPACT_ATOMS: atom_id res chain seq x y z
N MET A 1 -11.41 -26.83 6.06
CA MET A 1 -12.72 -26.18 6.17
C MET A 1 -12.76 -25.10 5.11
N SER A 2 -13.69 -25.21 4.17
CA SER A 2 -13.89 -24.28 3.06
C SER A 2 -14.11 -22.86 3.61
N LYS A 3 -13.36 -21.88 3.11
CA LYS A 3 -13.58 -20.46 3.42
C LYS A 3 -15.01 -20.11 3.00
N VAL A 4 -15.77 -19.54 3.92
CA VAL A 4 -17.11 -19.00 3.65
C VAL A 4 -16.90 -17.73 2.81
N GLY A 5 -17.37 -17.77 1.57
CA GLY A 5 -17.30 -16.64 0.66
C GLY A 5 -18.08 -15.45 1.21
N ARG A 6 -17.60 -14.24 0.90
CA ARG A 6 -18.20 -12.96 1.33
C ARG A 6 -19.71 -12.85 1.01
N ASN A 7 -20.17 -13.57 -0.02
CA ASN A 7 -21.57 -13.62 -0.47
C ASN A 7 -22.34 -14.87 -0.03
N ASP A 8 -21.70 -15.81 0.67
CA ASP A 8 -22.33 -17.04 1.17
C ASP A 8 -23.22 -16.76 2.37
N LEU A 9 -24.09 -17.71 2.72
CA LEU A 9 -24.92 -17.62 3.92
C LEU A 9 -24.04 -17.61 5.17
N CYS A 10 -24.36 -16.71 6.09
CA CYS A 10 -23.59 -16.49 7.30
C CYS A 10 -23.66 -17.74 8.20
N PRO A 11 -22.52 -18.29 8.68
CA PRO A 11 -22.50 -19.52 9.48
C PRO A 11 -23.19 -19.41 10.83
N CYS A 12 -23.50 -18.20 11.29
CA CYS A 12 -24.19 -17.95 12.57
C CYS A 12 -25.69 -18.28 12.54
N GLY A 13 -26.23 -18.78 11.42
CA GLY A 13 -27.63 -19.21 11.31
C GLY A 13 -28.64 -18.07 11.13
N SER A 14 -28.18 -16.84 10.88
CA SER A 14 -29.03 -15.64 10.76
C SER A 14 -29.86 -15.55 9.47
N GLY A 15 -29.64 -16.45 8.51
CA GLY A 15 -30.27 -16.42 7.18
C GLY A 15 -29.77 -15.28 6.25
N LYS A 16 -28.79 -14.49 6.67
CA LYS A 16 -28.22 -13.35 5.90
C LYS A 16 -26.88 -13.71 5.25
N LYS A 17 -26.44 -12.98 4.21
CA LYS A 17 -25.10 -13.13 3.60
C LYS A 17 -24.00 -12.71 4.59
N TYR A 18 -22.86 -13.41 4.60
CA TYR A 18 -21.77 -13.22 5.58
C TYR A 18 -21.31 -11.76 5.71
N LYS A 19 -21.17 -11.04 4.58
CA LYS A 19 -20.82 -9.61 4.55
C LYS A 19 -21.81 -8.66 5.22
N LYS A 20 -23.07 -9.05 5.33
CA LYS A 20 -24.14 -8.23 5.92
C LYS A 20 -24.49 -8.67 7.35
N CYS A 21 -23.68 -9.54 7.95
CA CYS A 21 -23.94 -10.09 9.28
C CYS A 21 -22.72 -9.98 10.20
N CYS A 22 -21.70 -10.82 10.00
CA CYS A 22 -20.58 -10.94 10.94
C CYS A 22 -19.28 -10.33 10.41
N LEU A 23 -19.16 -10.10 9.09
CA LEU A 23 -17.93 -9.58 8.48
C LEU A 23 -17.53 -8.16 8.95
N GLY A 24 -18.47 -7.39 9.50
CA GLY A 24 -18.25 -6.01 9.95
C GLY A 24 -18.43 -5.81 11.47
N LYS A 25 -18.39 -6.88 12.27
CA LYS A 25 -18.55 -6.80 13.74
C LYS A 25 -17.27 -7.14 14.52
N GLU A 26 -16.11 -7.17 13.87
CA GLU A 26 -14.83 -7.43 14.55
C GLU A 26 -14.05 -6.17 14.97
N THR A 27 -14.72 -5.03 15.09
CA THR A 27 -14.11 -3.81 15.66
C THR A 27 -14.98 -3.22 16.76
N SER A 28 -14.79 -3.66 18.00
CA SER A 28 -15.08 -2.92 19.25
C SER A 28 -14.89 -3.83 20.49
N ALA A 29 -13.67 -4.34 20.70
CA ALA A 29 -13.27 -4.94 21.98
C ALA A 29 -12.18 -4.12 22.70
N VAL A 30 -11.57 -3.14 22.03
CA VAL A 30 -10.52 -2.28 22.58
C VAL A 30 -11.11 -0.95 23.10
N GLU A 31 -12.18 -0.46 22.49
CA GLU A 31 -12.82 0.81 22.86
C GLU A 31 -13.69 0.71 24.13
N SER A 32 -14.15 -0.50 24.49
CA SER A 32 -14.93 -0.75 25.71
C SER A 32 -14.07 -0.94 26.97
N ILE A 33 -12.77 -1.22 26.82
CA ILE A 33 -11.85 -1.43 27.96
C ILE A 33 -11.23 -0.11 28.43
N LEU A 34 -11.05 0.86 27.53
CA LEU A 34 -10.50 2.18 27.87
C LEU A 34 -11.49 3.08 28.63
N ARG A 35 -12.76 2.71 28.75
CA ARG A 35 -13.81 3.47 29.47
C ARG A 35 -14.00 3.07 30.94
N LEU A 36 -13.23 2.11 31.47
CA LEU A 36 -13.43 1.58 32.83
C LEU A 36 -12.27 1.88 33.80
N VAL A 37 -11.26 2.64 33.40
CA VAL A 37 -10.16 3.05 34.30
C VAL A 37 -9.86 4.53 34.08
N THR A 38 -10.64 5.39 34.72
CA THR A 38 -10.26 6.66 35.40
C THR A 38 -11.49 7.55 35.52
N THR A 39 -12.30 7.29 36.55
CA THR A 39 -13.14 8.33 37.15
C THR A 39 -12.62 8.53 38.55
N GLU A 40 -11.92 9.65 38.76
CA GLU A 40 -11.91 10.47 39.97
C GLU A 40 -10.77 11.47 39.84
N GLU A 41 -11.07 12.65 39.28
CA GLU A 41 -10.96 13.92 40.00
C GLU A 41 -11.54 15.03 39.11
N ALA A 42 -12.54 15.71 39.66
CA ALA A 42 -13.27 16.79 39.04
C ALA A 42 -12.59 18.14 39.28
N ASP A 43 -12.94 19.08 38.41
CA ASP A 43 -12.84 20.54 38.53
C ASP A 43 -11.46 21.16 38.29
N ALA A 44 -11.25 21.70 37.07
CA ALA A 44 -11.40 23.14 36.85
C ALA A 44 -11.07 23.54 35.39
N VAL A 45 -11.70 24.63 34.98
CA VAL A 45 -11.42 25.51 33.83
C VAL A 45 -12.11 25.15 32.51
N SER A 46 -13.20 25.89 32.31
CA SER A 46 -13.91 26.06 31.06
C SER A 46 -13.12 26.86 30.02
N ALA A 47 -13.56 26.67 28.77
CA ALA A 47 -13.43 27.58 27.64
C ALA A 47 -12.05 27.74 27.00
N GLN A 48 -11.82 27.05 25.88
CA GLN A 48 -11.69 27.74 24.59
C GLN A 48 -11.85 26.81 23.38
N ALA A 49 -12.39 27.43 22.34
CA ALA A 49 -12.93 26.92 21.09
C ALA A 49 -12.06 25.93 20.29
N ALA A 50 -12.79 25.11 19.54
CA ALA A 50 -12.35 24.18 18.51
C ALA A 50 -11.33 24.76 17.51
N ALA A 51 -10.24 24.02 17.31
CA ALA A 51 -9.39 24.09 16.14
C ALA A 51 -9.35 22.70 15.49
N SER A 52 -9.84 22.61 14.26
CA SER A 52 -9.70 21.43 13.40
C SER A 52 -8.25 21.28 12.93
N PRO A 53 -7.72 20.06 12.73
CA PRO A 53 -6.37 19.90 12.18
C PRO A 53 -6.39 20.12 10.67
N GLU A 54 -5.78 21.22 10.23
CA GLU A 54 -5.39 21.46 8.85
C GLU A 54 -4.11 20.67 8.54
N THR A 55 -4.16 19.71 7.61
CA THR A 55 -3.00 19.36 6.78
C THR A 55 -3.48 18.77 5.45
N GLY A 56 -3.60 19.64 4.46
CA GLY A 56 -3.67 19.31 3.04
C GLY A 56 -3.07 20.50 2.31
N VAL A 57 -2.04 20.28 1.50
CA VAL A 57 -1.34 21.33 0.75
C VAL A 57 -2.35 22.01 -0.18
N ARG A 58 -2.88 23.15 0.24
CA ARG A 58 -3.83 23.97 -0.53
C ARG A 58 -3.05 24.84 -1.52
N PRO A 59 -3.46 24.93 -2.79
CA PRO A 59 -2.85 25.88 -3.71
C PRO A 59 -3.06 27.31 -3.18
N GLU A 60 -1.98 28.08 -3.14
CA GLU A 60 -1.98 29.48 -2.70
C GLU A 60 -2.82 30.35 -3.64
N GLY A 61 -4.12 30.43 -3.36
CA GLY A 61 -5.04 31.38 -3.95
C GLY A 61 -6.47 30.88 -3.94
N LYS A 62 -7.34 31.50 -3.13
CA LYS A 62 -8.79 31.21 -3.03
C LYS A 62 -9.41 30.83 -4.37
N LEU A 63 -10.12 29.71 -4.41
CA LEU A 63 -10.82 29.21 -5.58
C LEU A 63 -11.99 30.17 -5.90
N THR A 64 -12.20 30.49 -7.18
CA THR A 64 -13.29 31.38 -7.61
C THR A 64 -14.11 30.71 -8.70
N LEU A 65 -15.38 31.12 -8.87
CA LEU A 65 -16.24 30.59 -9.94
C LEU A 65 -15.62 30.81 -11.33
N THR A 66 -14.92 31.94 -11.53
CA THR A 66 -14.19 32.23 -12.76
C THR A 66 -13.04 31.25 -12.99
N LYS A 67 -12.27 30.92 -11.94
CA LYS A 67 -11.22 29.91 -12.01
C LYS A 67 -11.80 28.52 -12.35
N LEU A 68 -12.89 28.12 -11.71
CA LEU A 68 -13.56 26.83 -11.99
C LEU A 68 -14.05 26.73 -13.44
N LYS A 69 -14.73 27.77 -13.94
CA LYS A 69 -15.19 27.81 -15.34
C LYS A 69 -14.02 27.78 -16.33
N LYS A 70 -12.91 28.47 -16.02
CA LYS A 70 -11.69 28.43 -16.84
C LYS A 70 -11.08 27.03 -16.85
N MET A 71 -10.99 26.38 -15.69
CA MET A 71 -10.46 25.03 -15.56
C MET A 71 -11.26 24.03 -16.41
N VAL A 72 -12.59 24.05 -16.32
CA VAL A 72 -13.46 23.18 -17.14
C VAL A 72 -13.23 23.34 -18.63
N THR A 73 -13.03 24.57 -19.10
CA THR A 73 -12.96 24.89 -20.55
C THR A 73 -11.56 24.85 -21.14
N ARG A 74 -10.50 24.90 -20.31
CA ARG A 74 -9.12 25.05 -20.79
C ARG A 74 -8.13 24.04 -20.24
N GLU A 75 -8.40 23.46 -19.08
CA GLU A 75 -7.44 22.61 -18.36
C GLU A 75 -7.91 21.16 -18.36
N LEU A 76 -9.20 20.91 -18.13
CA LEU A 76 -9.76 19.55 -18.16
C LEU A 76 -9.93 19.02 -19.59
N ARG A 77 -9.67 17.71 -19.76
CA ARG A 77 -9.93 16.98 -21.01
C ARG A 77 -11.32 16.35 -20.94
N TRP A 78 -12.06 16.41 -22.05
CA TRP A 78 -13.41 15.85 -22.16
C TRP A 78 -13.53 14.97 -23.39
N GLU A 79 -14.03 13.75 -23.20
CA GLU A 79 -14.29 12.80 -24.30
C GLU A 79 -15.47 13.25 -25.19
N HIS A 80 -16.37 14.09 -24.66
CA HIS A 80 -17.54 14.56 -25.38
C HIS A 80 -17.98 15.97 -24.92
N PRO A 81 -18.43 16.87 -25.82
CA PRO A 81 -18.87 18.22 -25.46
C PRO A 81 -20.01 18.27 -24.42
N ALA A 82 -20.90 17.27 -24.44
CA ALA A 82 -21.96 17.15 -23.45
C ALA A 82 -21.44 16.90 -22.02
N HIS A 83 -20.23 16.35 -21.86
CA HIS A 83 -19.60 16.18 -20.55
C HIS A 83 -19.09 17.52 -20.03
N GLU A 84 -18.42 18.30 -20.86
CA GLU A 84 -18.00 19.68 -20.52
C GLU A 84 -19.19 20.56 -20.14
N GLN A 85 -20.28 20.52 -20.93
CA GLN A 85 -21.50 21.29 -20.66
C GLN A 85 -22.14 20.93 -19.31
N LEU A 86 -22.11 19.65 -18.93
CA LEU A 86 -22.64 19.20 -17.64
C LEU A 86 -21.79 19.73 -16.48
N ALA A 87 -20.46 19.76 -16.62
CA ALA A 87 -19.58 20.38 -15.63
C ALA A 87 -19.89 21.87 -15.42
N MET A 88 -20.17 22.60 -16.51
CA MET A 88 -20.61 24.00 -16.42
C MET A 88 -21.96 24.14 -15.72
N GLN A 89 -22.89 23.20 -15.96
CA GLN A 89 -24.18 23.17 -15.28
C GLN A 89 -24.05 22.88 -13.78
N LEU A 90 -23.16 21.97 -13.37
CA LEU A 90 -22.84 21.70 -11.96
C LEU A 90 -22.34 22.96 -11.26
N ILE A 91 -21.40 23.68 -11.86
CA ILE A 91 -20.90 24.94 -11.30
C ILE A 91 -22.06 25.91 -11.08
N GLU A 92 -22.94 26.05 -12.07
CA GLU A 92 -24.03 27.01 -12.00
C GLU A 92 -25.13 26.61 -11.00
N SER A 93 -25.49 25.32 -10.91
CA SER A 93 -26.51 24.83 -9.99
C SER A 93 -26.06 24.80 -8.53
N MET A 94 -24.76 24.69 -8.28
CA MET A 94 -24.17 24.62 -6.94
C MET A 94 -23.63 25.96 -6.42
N ARG A 95 -23.41 26.97 -7.28
CA ARG A 95 -22.74 28.24 -6.92
C ARG A 95 -23.32 29.02 -5.74
N SER A 96 -24.60 28.85 -5.42
CA SER A 96 -25.25 29.65 -4.37
C SER A 96 -25.31 28.92 -3.03
N GLN A 97 -25.19 27.59 -3.03
CA GLN A 97 -25.44 26.74 -1.86
C GLN A 97 -24.16 26.11 -1.31
N TYR A 98 -23.08 26.10 -2.10
CA TYR A 98 -21.86 25.36 -1.77
C TYR A 98 -20.60 26.21 -1.88
N GLU A 99 -19.64 25.92 -1.00
CA GLU A 99 -18.28 26.44 -1.08
C GLU A 99 -17.59 26.01 -2.37
N ARG A 100 -16.58 26.77 -2.80
CA ARG A 100 -16.00 26.59 -4.15
C ARG A 100 -15.21 25.30 -4.28
N GLU A 101 -14.67 24.86 -3.15
CA GLU A 101 -13.96 23.60 -2.97
C GLU A 101 -14.89 22.42 -3.21
N LEU A 102 -16.12 22.44 -2.69
CA LEU A 102 -17.07 21.35 -2.94
C LEU A 102 -17.59 21.34 -4.39
N ILE A 103 -17.76 22.52 -5.00
CA ILE A 103 -18.12 22.63 -6.43
C ILE A 103 -16.98 22.06 -7.30
N PHE A 104 -15.73 22.32 -6.91
CA PHE A 104 -14.57 21.73 -7.55
C PHE A 104 -14.63 20.20 -7.49
N GLU A 105 -14.84 19.61 -6.31
CA GLU A 105 -14.98 18.16 -6.15
C GLU A 105 -16.11 17.56 -7.02
N ALA A 106 -17.24 18.26 -7.16
CA ALA A 106 -18.32 17.83 -8.04
C ALA A 106 -17.89 17.78 -9.52
N VAL A 107 -17.19 18.81 -9.99
CA VAL A 107 -16.67 18.89 -11.36
C VAL A 107 -15.62 17.80 -11.61
N VAL A 108 -14.77 17.57 -10.62
CA VAL A 108 -13.72 16.55 -10.62
C VAL A 108 -14.30 15.15 -10.75
N LEU A 109 -15.25 14.80 -9.87
CA LEU A 109 -15.90 13.49 -9.88
C LEU A 109 -16.56 13.24 -11.24
N TRP A 110 -17.19 14.28 -11.82
CA TRP A 110 -17.78 14.18 -13.15
C TRP A 110 -16.73 13.99 -14.25
N ASN A 111 -15.63 14.74 -14.22
CA ASN A 111 -14.58 14.63 -15.21
C ASN A 111 -14.01 13.20 -15.25
N GLY A 112 -13.58 12.67 -14.11
CA GLY A 112 -13.06 11.30 -14.01
C GLY A 112 -14.10 10.25 -14.42
N PHE A 113 -15.33 10.34 -13.91
CA PHE A 113 -16.39 9.40 -14.27
C PHE A 113 -16.68 9.41 -15.77
N SER A 114 -16.77 10.59 -16.37
CA SER A 114 -17.13 10.77 -17.78
C SER A 114 -16.03 10.33 -18.75
N GLY A 115 -14.76 10.55 -18.40
CA GLY A 115 -13.60 10.07 -19.15
C GLY A 115 -13.54 8.54 -19.17
N GLN A 116 -13.72 7.91 -18.01
CA GLN A 116 -13.61 6.47 -17.87
C GLN A 116 -14.80 5.70 -18.45
N THR A 117 -16.04 6.15 -18.17
CA THR A 117 -17.26 5.39 -18.50
C THR A 117 -17.92 5.83 -19.81
N LYS A 118 -17.51 6.99 -20.35
CA LYS A 118 -18.06 7.61 -21.57
C LYS A 118 -19.61 7.59 -21.60
N PRO A 119 -20.27 8.11 -20.55
CA PRO A 119 -21.70 7.94 -20.37
C PRO A 119 -22.48 8.78 -21.38
N ALA A 120 -23.62 8.24 -21.86
CA ALA A 120 -24.56 8.99 -22.68
C ALA A 120 -25.35 9.99 -21.81
N VAL A 121 -25.14 11.29 -22.04
CA VAL A 121 -25.83 12.37 -21.33
C VAL A 121 -27.09 12.77 -22.09
N LYS A 122 -28.24 12.17 -21.73
CA LYS A 122 -29.55 12.54 -22.31
C LYS A 122 -30.21 13.74 -21.62
N LYS A 123 -30.08 13.81 -20.29
CA LYS A 123 -30.53 14.95 -19.47
C LYS A 123 -29.46 15.22 -18.42
N ALA A 124 -28.79 16.37 -18.52
CA ALA A 124 -27.68 16.72 -17.64
C ALA A 124 -28.06 16.72 -16.15
N GLY A 125 -29.30 17.12 -15.83
CA GLY A 125 -29.84 17.06 -14.47
C GLY A 125 -29.79 15.68 -13.81
N SER A 126 -29.77 14.59 -14.59
CA SER A 126 -29.69 13.23 -14.03
C SER A 126 -28.37 12.92 -13.33
N PHE A 127 -27.25 13.37 -13.90
CA PHE A 127 -25.93 13.22 -13.26
C PHE A 127 -25.65 14.36 -12.28
N CYS A 128 -26.12 15.59 -12.54
CA CYS A 128 -25.97 16.69 -11.58
C CYS A 128 -26.62 16.34 -10.23
N ALA A 129 -27.86 15.84 -10.26
CA ALA A 129 -28.57 15.38 -9.06
C ALA A 129 -27.86 14.21 -8.37
N ALA A 130 -27.28 13.27 -9.13
CA ALA A 130 -26.57 12.14 -8.56
C ALA A 130 -25.27 12.56 -7.86
N ILE A 131 -24.50 13.46 -8.47
CA ILE A 131 -23.25 14.00 -7.89
C ILE A 131 -23.55 14.79 -6.62
N GLU A 132 -24.53 15.70 -6.68
CA GLU A 132 -24.93 16.49 -5.53
C GLU A 132 -25.46 15.61 -4.39
N TYR A 133 -26.19 14.52 -4.71
CA TYR A 133 -26.61 13.52 -3.72
C TYR A 133 -25.42 12.82 -3.06
N ILE A 134 -24.45 12.35 -3.85
CA ILE A 134 -23.26 11.65 -3.34
C ILE A 134 -22.45 12.55 -2.40
N LEU A 135 -22.19 13.80 -2.80
CA LEU A 135 -21.47 14.76 -1.96
C LEU A 135 -22.29 15.15 -0.73
N SER A 136 -23.61 15.23 -0.87
CA SER A 136 -24.51 15.50 0.24
C SER A 136 -24.43 14.46 1.36
N GLU A 137 -24.41 13.18 1.01
CA GLU A 137 -24.27 12.07 1.98
C GLU A 137 -22.92 12.11 2.69
N GLU A 138 -21.87 12.49 1.98
CA GLU A 138 -20.50 12.52 2.51
C GLU A 138 -20.25 13.68 3.48
N TYR A 139 -20.68 14.88 3.09
CA TYR A 139 -20.48 16.09 3.89
C TYR A 139 -21.60 16.33 4.92
N GLY A 140 -22.54 15.39 5.04
CA GLY A 140 -23.62 15.44 6.04
C GLY A 140 -24.72 16.45 5.75
N PHE A 141 -24.87 16.90 4.49
CA PHE A 141 -25.99 17.76 4.08
C PHE A 141 -27.32 16.99 4.03
N ASN A 142 -27.28 15.65 3.89
CA ASN A 142 -28.43 14.74 3.99
C ASN A 142 -29.64 15.10 3.08
N LEU A 143 -29.40 15.68 1.91
CA LEU A 143 -30.40 15.93 0.88
C LEU A 143 -31.04 14.64 0.40
N SER A 144 -32.36 14.61 0.31
CA SER A 144 -33.09 13.48 -0.22
C SER A 144 -33.06 13.45 -1.75
N GLN A 145 -33.17 12.24 -2.32
CA GLN A 145 -33.32 12.08 -3.77
C GLN A 145 -34.62 12.71 -4.31
N ALA A 146 -35.64 12.92 -3.46
CA ALA A 146 -36.87 13.61 -3.86
C ALA A 146 -36.63 15.11 -4.07
N GLU A 147 -35.94 15.77 -3.14
CA GLU A 147 -35.61 17.20 -3.26
C GLU A 147 -34.73 17.48 -4.49
N LEU A 148 -33.73 16.61 -4.73
CA LEU A 148 -32.87 16.72 -5.91
C LEU A 148 -33.60 16.37 -7.21
N ALA A 149 -34.58 15.46 -7.16
CA ALA A 149 -35.42 15.15 -8.31
C ALA A 149 -36.21 16.38 -8.76
N ASP A 150 -36.80 17.11 -7.82
CA ASP A 150 -37.52 18.35 -8.11
C ASP A 150 -36.56 19.44 -8.62
N LYS A 151 -35.41 19.65 -7.95
CA LYS A 151 -34.39 20.64 -8.33
C LYS A 151 -33.89 20.47 -9.78
N TYR A 152 -33.68 19.22 -10.20
CA TYR A 152 -33.09 18.90 -11.51
C TYR A 152 -34.11 18.39 -12.53
N GLU A 153 -35.40 18.42 -12.20
CA GLU A 153 -36.51 17.94 -13.02
C GLU A 153 -36.33 16.49 -13.50
N VAL A 154 -35.87 15.61 -12.63
CA VAL A 154 -35.69 14.17 -12.90
C VAL A 154 -36.51 13.34 -11.92
N THR A 155 -36.48 12.01 -12.04
CA THR A 155 -37.15 11.14 -11.08
C THR A 155 -36.16 10.61 -10.03
N PRO A 156 -36.60 10.35 -8.78
CA PRO A 156 -35.74 9.72 -7.76
C PRO A 156 -35.14 8.39 -8.23
N ALA A 157 -35.90 7.61 -9.00
CA ALA A 157 -35.41 6.36 -9.60
C ALA A 157 -34.26 6.59 -10.60
N THR A 158 -34.28 7.70 -11.34
CA THR A 158 -33.18 8.09 -12.24
C THR A 158 -31.94 8.43 -11.44
N ILE A 159 -32.09 9.22 -10.36
CA ILE A 159 -31.00 9.58 -9.45
C ILE A 159 -30.40 8.33 -8.84
N SER A 160 -31.21 7.46 -8.24
CA SER A 160 -30.76 6.20 -7.63
C SER A 160 -29.91 5.35 -8.59
N ARG A 161 -30.33 5.22 -9.85
CA ARG A 161 -29.54 4.50 -10.87
C ARG A 161 -28.20 5.17 -11.14
N LYS A 162 -28.17 6.50 -11.31
CA LYS A 162 -26.93 7.25 -11.57
C LYS A 162 -25.99 7.28 -10.38
N VAL A 163 -26.54 7.41 -9.17
CA VAL A 163 -25.78 7.26 -7.92
C VAL A 163 -25.11 5.90 -7.87
N LYS A 164 -25.83 4.82 -8.20
CA LYS A 164 -25.24 3.48 -8.25
C LYS A 164 -24.11 3.35 -9.28
N GLU A 165 -24.30 3.89 -10.48
CA GLU A 165 -23.26 3.91 -11.52
C GLU A 165 -22.00 4.65 -11.03
N MET A 166 -22.17 5.83 -10.41
CA MET A 166 -21.05 6.64 -9.94
C MET A 166 -20.38 6.05 -8.68
N LEU A 167 -21.14 5.45 -7.77
CA LEU A 167 -20.57 4.76 -6.60
C LEU A 167 -19.74 3.54 -7.01
N ASN A 168 -20.17 2.79 -8.04
CA ASN A 168 -19.35 1.71 -8.60
C ASN A 168 -18.04 2.25 -9.18
N TYR A 169 -18.09 3.39 -9.88
CA TYR A 169 -16.87 4.05 -10.37
C TYR A 169 -15.98 4.51 -9.21
N ILE A 170 -16.54 5.13 -8.17
CA ILE A 170 -15.78 5.59 -7.00
C ILE A 170 -15.13 4.41 -6.27
N GLU A 171 -15.84 3.30 -6.12
CA GLU A 171 -15.30 2.07 -5.53
C GLU A 171 -14.12 1.53 -6.36
N GLU A 172 -14.18 1.68 -7.69
CA GLU A 172 -13.19 1.12 -8.60
C GLU A 172 -11.99 2.05 -8.88
N TYR A 173 -12.19 3.37 -8.93
CA TYR A 173 -11.19 4.36 -9.37
C TYR A 173 -10.95 5.49 -8.36
N GLY A 174 -11.68 5.53 -7.25
CA GLY A 174 -11.65 6.67 -6.32
C GLY A 174 -12.50 7.86 -6.77
N ARG A 175 -12.62 8.86 -5.88
CA ARG A 175 -13.46 10.06 -6.12
C ARG A 175 -12.74 11.16 -6.90
N GLU A 176 -11.45 11.31 -6.67
CA GLU A 176 -10.66 12.44 -7.17
C GLU A 176 -10.33 12.30 -8.66
N GLY A 177 -10.47 11.09 -9.24
CA GLY A 177 -10.25 10.83 -10.67
C GLY A 177 -8.99 11.49 -11.22
N ASP A 178 -9.01 11.88 -12.49
CA ASP A 178 -7.86 12.52 -13.17
C ASP A 178 -7.57 13.96 -12.66
N SER A 179 -8.42 14.54 -11.81
CA SER A 179 -8.26 15.95 -11.40
C SER A 179 -7.01 16.19 -10.57
N ASP A 180 -6.62 15.18 -9.79
CA ASP A 180 -5.44 15.21 -8.96
C ASP A 180 -4.17 15.20 -9.80
N GLU A 181 -4.23 14.52 -10.95
CA GLU A 181 -3.17 14.56 -11.95
C GLU A 181 -3.11 15.93 -12.58
N LEU A 182 -4.26 16.49 -12.99
CA LEU A 182 -4.35 17.81 -13.61
C LEU A 182 -3.87 18.93 -12.67
N LEU A 183 -4.21 18.90 -11.39
CA LEU A 183 -3.71 19.86 -10.40
C LEU A 183 -2.20 19.74 -10.20
N VAL A 184 -1.67 18.52 -10.17
CA VAL A 184 -0.22 18.28 -10.03
C VAL A 184 0.52 18.69 -11.31
N LEU A 185 -0.01 18.33 -12.48
CA LEU A 185 0.51 18.68 -13.80
C LEU A 185 0.57 20.19 -14.01
N ASN A 186 -0.48 20.90 -13.61
CA ASN A 186 -0.59 22.37 -13.75
C ASN A 186 0.05 23.13 -12.58
N GLY A 187 0.44 22.44 -11.50
CA GLY A 187 1.14 23.02 -10.37
C GLY A 187 2.55 23.50 -10.70
N ALA A 188 3.11 24.36 -9.84
CA ALA A 188 4.53 24.70 -9.88
C ALA A 188 5.37 23.51 -9.38
N GLY A 189 6.57 23.33 -9.94
CA GLY A 189 7.50 22.26 -9.55
C GLY A 189 8.20 21.64 -10.74
N THR A 190 9.31 20.96 -10.45
CA THR A 190 10.06 20.13 -11.39
C THR A 190 9.27 18.88 -11.79
N ALA A 191 9.65 18.23 -12.90
CA ALA A 191 9.04 16.98 -13.32
C ALA A 191 9.09 15.91 -12.22
N ARG A 192 10.22 15.83 -11.50
CA ARG A 192 10.45 14.92 -10.37
C ARG A 192 9.48 15.19 -9.21
N GLU A 193 9.36 16.44 -8.77
CA GLU A 193 8.46 16.81 -7.68
C GLU A 193 6.99 16.51 -8.02
N LYS A 194 6.59 16.77 -9.27
CA LYS A 194 5.24 16.43 -9.75
C LYS A 194 4.99 14.93 -9.73
N ALA A 195 5.92 14.13 -10.24
CA ALA A 195 5.82 12.68 -10.18
C ALA A 195 5.74 12.18 -8.73
N GLN A 196 6.51 12.76 -7.80
CA GLN A 196 6.47 12.39 -6.39
C GLN A 196 5.13 12.72 -5.72
N LEU A 197 4.48 13.82 -6.09
CA LEU A 197 3.12 14.15 -5.61
C LEU A 197 2.08 13.13 -6.10
N LEU A 198 2.19 12.66 -7.35
CA LEU A 198 1.32 11.59 -7.86
C LEU A 198 1.53 10.29 -7.10
N LEU A 199 2.78 9.95 -6.79
CA LEU A 199 3.12 8.75 -6.04
C LEU A 199 2.68 8.81 -4.57
N HIS A 200 2.71 9.99 -3.93
CA HIS A 200 2.14 10.17 -2.61
C HIS A 200 0.65 9.81 -2.61
N LYS A 201 -0.10 10.33 -3.59
CA LYS A 201 -1.52 10.00 -3.77
C LYS A 201 -1.74 8.52 -4.08
N ALA A 202 -0.82 7.90 -4.84
CA ALA A 202 -0.88 6.47 -5.10
C ALA A 202 -0.69 5.64 -3.81
N MET A 203 0.07 6.11 -2.83
CA MET A 203 0.21 5.44 -1.53
C MET A 203 -1.02 5.61 -0.64
N GLU A 204 -1.71 6.75 -0.75
CA GLU A 204 -2.96 7.03 0.00
C GLU A 204 -4.19 6.34 -0.60
N SER A 205 -4.11 5.95 -1.88
CA SER A 205 -5.23 5.34 -2.59
C SER A 205 -5.47 3.90 -2.15
N THR A 206 -6.74 3.59 -1.87
CA THR A 206 -7.18 2.22 -1.54
C THR A 206 -7.57 1.38 -2.77
N SER A 207 -7.62 1.99 -3.96
CA SER A 207 -7.92 1.29 -5.21
C SER A 207 -6.64 0.97 -5.98
N GLY A 208 -6.37 -0.32 -6.19
CA GLY A 208 -5.23 -0.76 -6.99
C GLY A 208 -5.21 -0.19 -8.41
N LYS A 209 -6.38 -0.09 -9.06
CA LYS A 209 -6.48 0.54 -10.39
C LYS A 209 -6.07 2.01 -10.36
N ARG A 210 -6.44 2.73 -9.30
CA ARG A 210 -6.07 4.13 -9.12
C ARG A 210 -4.58 4.28 -8.84
N ARG A 211 -3.99 3.37 -8.06
CA ARG A 211 -2.53 3.31 -7.83
C ARG A 211 -1.77 3.16 -9.16
N ILE A 212 -2.22 2.25 -10.02
CA ILE A 212 -1.65 2.04 -11.36
C ILE A 212 -1.72 3.32 -12.19
N GLN A 213 -2.91 3.94 -12.32
CA GLN A 213 -3.08 5.16 -13.12
C GLN A 213 -2.15 6.29 -12.66
N LEU A 214 -2.04 6.51 -11.35
CA LEU A 214 -1.18 7.54 -10.78
C LEU A 214 0.31 7.25 -11.02
N ALA A 215 0.72 5.98 -10.95
CA ALA A 215 2.08 5.57 -11.27
C ALA A 215 2.41 5.71 -12.76
N GLU A 216 1.48 5.36 -13.66
CA GLU A 216 1.63 5.56 -15.10
C GLU A 216 1.75 7.05 -15.44
N ALA A 217 0.88 7.90 -14.87
CA ALA A 217 0.95 9.35 -15.03
C ALA A 217 2.27 9.93 -14.49
N ALA A 218 2.80 9.39 -13.39
CA ALA A 218 4.10 9.78 -12.87
C ALA A 218 5.23 9.45 -13.86
N LEU A 219 5.17 8.29 -14.52
CA LEU A 219 6.16 7.87 -15.52
C LEU A 219 6.07 8.66 -16.83
N GLU A 220 4.88 9.15 -17.22
CA GLU A 220 4.76 10.06 -18.37
C GLU A 220 5.49 11.39 -18.16
N ILE A 221 5.56 11.87 -16.92
CA ILE A 221 6.21 13.13 -16.54
C ILE A 221 7.70 12.89 -16.25
N TYR A 222 8.00 11.82 -15.52
CA TYR A 222 9.34 11.51 -15.03
C TYR A 222 9.62 10.00 -15.16
N PRO A 223 10.13 9.56 -16.33
CA PRO A 223 10.36 8.14 -16.62
C PRO A 223 11.39 7.46 -15.72
N ASP A 224 12.26 8.23 -15.06
CA ASP A 224 13.33 7.70 -14.23
C ASP A 224 12.92 7.55 -12.74
N SER A 225 11.63 7.34 -12.48
CA SER A 225 11.10 7.13 -11.12
C SER A 225 11.10 5.65 -10.70
N SER A 226 12.02 5.23 -9.82
CA SER A 226 11.99 3.88 -9.23
C SER A 226 10.69 3.59 -8.47
N ASP A 227 10.17 4.57 -7.70
CA ASP A 227 8.96 4.37 -6.89
C ASP A 227 7.71 4.16 -7.76
N ALA A 228 7.61 4.78 -8.95
CA ALA A 228 6.48 4.54 -9.85
C ALA A 228 6.47 3.09 -10.38
N TYR A 229 7.63 2.58 -10.79
CA TYR A 229 7.76 1.17 -11.17
C TYR A 229 7.50 0.21 -10.01
N LEU A 230 7.84 0.58 -8.77
CA LEU A 230 7.53 -0.22 -7.59
C LEU A 230 6.01 -0.34 -7.39
N VAL A 231 5.25 0.76 -7.51
CA VAL A 231 3.78 0.73 -7.42
C VAL A 231 3.18 -0.18 -8.49
N LEU A 232 3.66 -0.10 -9.74
CA LEU A 232 3.21 -0.98 -10.83
C LEU A 232 3.52 -2.46 -10.54
N ALA A 233 4.67 -2.75 -9.93
CA ALA A 233 5.04 -4.10 -9.55
C ALA A 233 4.15 -4.68 -8.43
N GLU A 234 3.81 -3.87 -7.42
CA GLU A 234 2.96 -4.27 -6.30
C GLU A 234 1.52 -4.58 -6.75
N GLU A 235 1.01 -3.84 -7.73
CA GLU A 235 -0.34 -4.01 -8.27
C GLU A 235 -0.44 -5.05 -9.41
N SER A 236 0.68 -5.61 -9.83
CA SER A 236 0.71 -6.62 -10.89
C SER A 236 0.19 -7.97 -10.38
N GLU A 237 -0.84 -8.49 -11.04
CA GLU A 237 -1.37 -9.84 -10.76
C GLU A 237 -0.43 -10.96 -11.24
N ASN A 238 0.50 -10.63 -12.15
CA ASN A 238 1.46 -11.57 -12.74
C ASN A 238 2.87 -11.32 -12.18
N GLU A 239 3.49 -12.36 -11.63
CA GLU A 239 4.83 -12.31 -11.05
C GLU A 239 5.94 -12.01 -12.09
N GLN A 240 5.74 -12.40 -13.36
CA GLN A 240 6.68 -12.07 -14.44
C GLN A 240 6.62 -10.59 -14.78
N ASP A 241 5.42 -10.03 -14.89
CA ASP A 241 5.21 -8.60 -15.17
C ASP A 241 5.69 -7.75 -13.98
N ALA A 242 5.42 -8.19 -12.75
CA ALA A 242 5.94 -7.56 -11.54
C ALA A 242 7.48 -7.48 -11.57
N ARG A 243 8.17 -8.58 -11.88
CA ARG A 243 9.63 -8.57 -12.03
C ARG A 243 10.13 -7.71 -13.17
N ALA A 244 9.39 -7.62 -14.28
CA ALA A 244 9.75 -6.75 -15.38
C ALA A 244 9.70 -5.28 -14.97
N PHE A 245 8.66 -4.86 -14.24
CA PHE A 245 8.57 -3.52 -13.66
C PHE A 245 9.69 -3.26 -12.65
N LEU A 246 9.98 -4.19 -11.76
CA LEU A 246 11.07 -4.05 -10.79
C LEU A 246 12.44 -3.88 -11.48
N LYS A 247 12.75 -4.67 -12.51
CA LYS A 247 13.97 -4.49 -13.32
C LYS A 247 13.99 -3.12 -14.01
N ALA A 248 12.86 -2.69 -14.59
CA ALA A 248 12.76 -1.39 -15.26
C ALA A 248 12.99 -0.23 -14.28
N GLY A 249 12.48 -0.35 -13.05
CA GLY A 249 12.66 0.66 -12.02
C GLY A 249 14.04 0.68 -11.36
N ILE A 250 14.77 -0.45 -11.32
CA ILE A 250 16.21 -0.45 -11.01
C ILE A 250 16.97 0.34 -12.08
N ALA A 251 16.74 0.04 -13.36
CA ALA A 251 17.39 0.74 -14.47
C ALA A 251 17.02 2.24 -14.51
N ALA A 252 15.80 2.60 -14.10
CA ALA A 252 15.36 3.99 -13.93
C ALA A 252 16.18 4.71 -12.86
N GLY A 253 16.32 4.12 -11.67
CA GLY A 253 17.11 4.71 -10.58
C GLY A 253 18.60 4.80 -10.90
N GLU A 254 19.14 3.85 -11.68
CA GLU A 254 20.52 3.93 -12.19
C GLU A 254 20.74 5.14 -13.11
N ARG A 255 19.78 5.43 -13.99
CA ARG A 255 19.81 6.63 -14.85
C ARG A 255 19.62 7.91 -14.05
N GLU A 256 18.70 7.92 -13.09
CA GLU A 256 18.41 9.08 -12.25
C GLU A 256 19.64 9.51 -11.43
N LEU A 257 20.30 8.55 -10.77
CA LEU A 257 21.44 8.84 -9.90
C LEU A 257 22.74 9.00 -10.71
N GLY A 258 22.96 8.17 -11.71
CA GLY A 258 24.15 8.19 -12.57
C GLY A 258 25.39 7.55 -11.92
N GLU A 259 26.27 7.01 -12.77
CA GLU A 259 27.44 6.21 -12.33
C GLU A 259 28.39 6.96 -11.38
N ALA A 260 28.61 8.26 -11.63
CA ALA A 260 29.48 9.07 -10.78
C ALA A 260 28.95 9.20 -9.35
N PHE A 261 27.62 9.35 -9.20
CA PHE A 261 26.96 9.44 -7.90
C PHE A 261 27.06 8.12 -7.13
N PHE A 262 26.87 6.99 -7.83
CA PHE A 262 27.09 5.67 -7.24
C PHE A 262 28.52 5.51 -6.71
N ALA A 263 29.51 5.91 -7.51
CA ALA A 263 30.92 5.80 -7.11
C ALA A 263 31.26 6.71 -5.91
N GLU A 264 30.72 7.93 -5.88
CA GLU A 264 30.98 8.90 -4.80
C GLU A 264 30.31 8.51 -3.49
N HIS A 265 29.09 7.98 -3.55
CA HIS A 265 28.24 7.76 -2.37
C HIS A 265 28.12 6.29 -1.94
N LYS A 266 28.85 5.37 -2.58
CA LYS A 266 28.89 3.95 -2.19
C LYS A 266 29.13 3.82 -0.68
N GLY A 267 28.35 2.95 -0.04
CA GLY A 267 28.40 2.74 1.41
C GLY A 267 27.53 3.70 2.24
N HIS A 268 26.98 4.77 1.65
CA HIS A 268 26.27 5.83 2.36
C HIS A 268 24.83 6.04 1.86
N PHE A 269 24.30 5.12 1.05
CA PHE A 269 23.01 5.30 0.38
C PHE A 269 21.82 5.46 1.35
N TRP A 270 21.89 4.96 2.58
CA TRP A 270 20.76 5.13 3.51
C TRP A 270 20.62 6.57 4.04
N GLY A 271 21.75 7.25 4.21
CA GLY A 271 21.80 8.62 4.73
C GLY A 271 21.29 9.66 3.73
N LEU A 272 21.25 9.31 2.45
CA LEU A 272 20.78 10.16 1.36
C LEU A 272 19.33 9.82 1.05
N THR A 273 18.46 10.83 0.92
CA THR A 273 17.02 10.58 0.76
C THR A 273 16.72 10.16 -0.68
N GLU A 274 17.49 10.69 -1.62
CA GLU A 274 17.37 10.53 -3.07
C GLU A 274 17.66 9.10 -3.55
N THR A 275 18.45 8.33 -2.79
CA THR A 275 18.84 6.95 -3.09
C THR A 275 17.90 5.91 -2.50
N ARG A 276 17.02 6.29 -1.57
CA ARG A 276 16.09 5.35 -0.91
C ARG A 276 15.12 4.67 -1.89
N PRO A 277 14.54 5.37 -2.89
CA PRO A 277 13.73 4.71 -3.92
C PRO A 277 14.48 3.57 -4.62
N TYR A 278 15.75 3.79 -4.97
CA TYR A 278 16.61 2.77 -5.61
C TYR A 278 16.81 1.55 -4.71
N ILE A 279 17.18 1.76 -3.44
CA ILE A 279 17.37 0.65 -2.49
C ILE A 279 16.07 -0.13 -2.27
N ARG A 280 14.92 0.55 -2.17
CA ARG A 280 13.61 -0.11 -2.01
C ARG A 280 13.29 -1.02 -3.19
N ILE A 281 13.44 -0.53 -4.43
CA ILE A 281 13.13 -1.34 -5.61
C ILE A 281 14.10 -2.51 -5.79
N CYS A 282 15.39 -2.33 -5.46
CA CYS A 282 16.36 -3.44 -5.41
C CYS A 282 15.92 -4.51 -4.40
N LYS A 283 15.47 -4.12 -3.21
CA LYS A 283 14.99 -5.08 -2.19
C LYS A 283 13.78 -5.84 -2.69
N SER A 284 12.76 -5.16 -3.21
CA SER A 284 11.56 -5.80 -3.78
C SER A 284 11.91 -6.74 -4.94
N TYR A 285 12.90 -6.38 -5.77
CA TYR A 285 13.40 -7.24 -6.83
C TYR A 285 14.08 -8.50 -6.30
N ALA A 286 14.99 -8.37 -5.32
CA ALA A 286 15.64 -9.51 -4.69
C ALA A 286 14.64 -10.49 -4.06
N GLU A 287 13.63 -9.97 -3.35
CA GLU A 287 12.56 -10.77 -2.75
C GLU A 287 11.76 -11.51 -3.82
N SER A 288 11.38 -10.83 -4.91
CA SER A 288 10.68 -11.45 -6.03
C SER A 288 11.52 -12.53 -6.74
N CYS A 289 12.84 -12.33 -6.88
CA CYS A 289 13.77 -13.34 -7.38
C CYS A 289 13.83 -14.54 -6.44
N TRP A 290 13.94 -14.32 -5.14
CA TRP A 290 13.99 -15.38 -4.15
C TRP A 290 12.72 -16.23 -4.18
N PHE A 291 11.54 -15.63 -4.08
CA PHE A 291 10.27 -16.35 -4.12
C PHE A 291 10.08 -17.09 -5.45
N GLY A 292 10.46 -16.44 -6.57
CA GLY A 292 10.48 -17.03 -7.91
C GLY A 292 11.53 -18.13 -8.15
N GLY A 293 12.39 -18.41 -7.17
CA GLY A 293 13.39 -19.48 -7.22
C GLY A 293 14.68 -19.15 -7.96
N LYS A 294 14.94 -17.88 -8.20
CA LYS A 294 16.19 -17.37 -8.76
C LYS A 294 17.14 -16.95 -7.64
N ALA A 295 17.64 -17.93 -6.89
CA ALA A 295 18.46 -17.69 -5.70
C ALA A 295 19.77 -16.95 -6.00
N GLU A 296 20.43 -17.23 -7.12
CA GLU A 296 21.67 -16.56 -7.54
C GLU A 296 21.43 -15.07 -7.84
N GLU A 297 20.43 -14.76 -8.66
CA GLU A 297 20.03 -13.37 -8.97
C GLU A 297 19.55 -12.61 -7.72
N ALA A 298 18.91 -13.29 -6.75
CA ALA A 298 18.58 -12.69 -5.47
C ALA A 298 19.84 -12.37 -4.64
N ALA A 299 20.83 -13.27 -4.60
CA ALA A 299 22.09 -13.05 -3.88
C ALA A 299 22.83 -11.81 -4.42
N GLU A 300 23.00 -11.73 -5.73
CA GLU A 300 23.69 -10.61 -6.40
C GLU A 300 23.10 -9.25 -6.01
N ILE A 301 21.77 -9.14 -6.01
CA ILE A 301 21.08 -7.90 -5.68
C ILE A 301 21.15 -7.59 -4.18
N LEU A 302 21.05 -8.59 -3.32
CA LEU A 302 21.20 -8.39 -1.86
C LEU A 302 22.62 -7.99 -1.49
N GLU A 303 23.64 -8.59 -2.11
CA GLU A 303 25.03 -8.19 -1.97
C GLU A 303 25.22 -6.73 -2.41
N HIS A 304 24.69 -6.37 -3.58
CA HIS A 304 24.70 -4.99 -4.07
C HIS A 304 24.05 -3.99 -3.10
N ILE A 305 22.90 -4.34 -2.52
CA ILE A 305 22.27 -3.51 -1.47
C ILE A 305 23.22 -3.30 -0.29
N LEU A 306 23.89 -4.36 0.19
CA LEU A 306 24.82 -4.28 1.31
C LEU A 306 26.13 -3.53 0.97
N GLU A 307 26.53 -3.51 -0.30
CA GLU A 307 27.65 -2.68 -0.76
C GLU A 307 27.30 -1.19 -0.73
N LEU A 308 26.07 -0.84 -1.06
CA LEU A 308 25.57 0.54 -1.07
C LEU A 308 25.14 1.00 0.33
N ASN A 309 24.66 0.07 1.16
CA ASN A 309 24.16 0.27 2.52
C ASN A 309 24.69 -0.80 3.50
N PRO A 310 25.94 -0.68 3.98
CA PRO A 310 26.60 -1.68 4.81
C PRO A 310 25.97 -1.88 6.20
N ASP A 311 25.34 -0.83 6.75
CA ASP A 311 24.60 -0.86 8.01
C ASP A 311 23.25 -1.57 7.88
N ASP A 312 22.82 -1.85 6.64
CA ASP A 312 21.65 -2.61 6.28
C ASP A 312 20.37 -2.21 7.04
N ASN A 313 20.05 -0.92 6.97
CA ASN A 313 18.83 -0.39 7.55
C ASN A 313 17.54 -0.98 6.96
N THR A 314 17.66 -1.70 5.85
CA THR A 314 16.54 -2.36 5.16
C THR A 314 16.38 -3.84 5.50
N GLY A 315 17.32 -4.47 6.21
CA GLY A 315 17.24 -5.88 6.60
C GLY A 315 17.53 -6.88 5.47
N ALA A 316 18.24 -6.48 4.40
CA ALA A 316 18.65 -7.36 3.31
C ALA A 316 19.54 -8.52 3.80
N ARG A 317 20.29 -8.32 4.89
CA ARG A 317 21.20 -9.33 5.48
C ARG A 317 20.49 -10.62 5.88
N TYR A 318 19.25 -10.52 6.36
CA TYR A 318 18.51 -11.70 6.82
C TYR A 318 18.18 -12.62 5.65
N LEU A 319 17.67 -12.05 4.55
CA LEU A 319 17.37 -12.84 3.36
C LEU A 319 18.64 -13.39 2.70
N LEU A 320 19.74 -12.63 2.68
CA LEU A 320 20.99 -13.09 2.08
C LEU A 320 21.58 -14.30 2.81
N ALA A 321 21.53 -14.32 4.15
CA ALA A 321 21.93 -15.49 4.93
C ALA A 321 21.11 -16.73 4.52
N ALA A 322 19.79 -16.57 4.36
CA ALA A 322 18.90 -17.63 3.91
C ALA A 322 19.26 -18.16 2.51
N VAL A 323 19.59 -17.24 1.60
CA VAL A 323 19.99 -17.53 0.21
C VAL A 323 21.30 -18.34 0.18
N TYR A 324 22.34 -17.92 0.91
CA TYR A 324 23.59 -18.67 0.99
C TYR A 324 23.39 -20.07 1.56
N LEU A 325 22.58 -20.19 2.63
CA LEU A 325 22.27 -21.48 3.23
C LEU A 325 21.50 -22.38 2.27
N TYR A 326 20.54 -21.84 1.53
CA TYR A 326 19.76 -22.60 0.54
C TYR A 326 20.64 -23.08 -0.61
N SER A 327 21.47 -22.20 -1.16
CA SER A 327 22.43 -22.47 -2.25
C SER A 327 23.65 -23.29 -1.82
N ASN A 328 23.72 -23.70 -0.55
CA ASN A 328 24.80 -24.51 0.01
C ASN A 328 26.20 -23.85 -0.03
N GLN A 329 26.23 -22.52 -0.05
CA GLN A 329 27.43 -21.70 0.07
C GLN A 329 27.80 -21.56 1.56
N LEU A 330 28.23 -22.68 2.18
CA LEU A 330 28.35 -22.77 3.63
C LEU A 330 29.49 -21.92 4.21
N LYS A 331 30.55 -21.67 3.43
CA LYS A 331 31.68 -20.85 3.87
C LYS A 331 31.28 -19.38 3.92
N GLU A 332 30.58 -18.95 2.88
CA GLU A 332 30.01 -17.62 2.72
C GLU A 332 28.98 -17.37 3.82
N ALA A 333 28.04 -18.30 4.03
CA ALA A 333 27.06 -18.25 5.11
C ALA A 333 27.71 -18.15 6.50
N GLU A 334 28.76 -18.94 6.78
CA GLU A 334 29.46 -18.90 8.07
C GLU A 334 30.17 -17.57 8.30
N GLN A 335 30.90 -17.05 7.30
CA GLN A 335 31.55 -15.75 7.37
C GLN A 335 30.51 -14.63 7.53
N PHE A 336 29.40 -14.73 6.83
CA PHE A 336 28.31 -13.75 6.85
C PHE A 336 27.62 -13.72 8.22
N LEU A 337 27.23 -14.87 8.76
CA LEU A 337 26.62 -14.99 10.09
C LEU A 337 27.56 -14.54 11.22
N LYS A 338 28.89 -14.64 11.02
CA LYS A 338 29.86 -14.04 11.92
C LYS A 338 29.86 -12.52 11.81
N LYS A 339 29.97 -11.98 10.59
CA LYS A 339 30.02 -10.52 10.36
C LYS A 339 28.77 -9.80 10.85
N TYR A 340 27.58 -10.30 10.49
CA TYR A 340 26.32 -9.62 10.72
C TYR A 340 25.52 -10.16 11.90
N GLY A 341 25.73 -11.42 12.28
CA GLY A 341 24.90 -12.08 13.30
C GLY A 341 25.50 -12.12 14.69
N GLU A 342 26.79 -11.82 14.89
CA GLU A 342 27.48 -12.01 16.18
C GLU A 342 26.81 -11.22 17.32
N ASP A 343 26.45 -9.96 17.07
CA ASP A 343 25.80 -9.07 18.05
C ASP A 343 24.31 -8.78 17.73
N ASP A 344 23.75 -9.44 16.72
CA ASP A 344 22.36 -9.24 16.29
C ASP A 344 21.41 -10.25 16.97
N ALA A 345 20.38 -9.73 17.62
CA ALA A 345 19.43 -10.50 18.43
C ALA A 345 18.22 -11.01 17.64
N ALA A 346 18.16 -10.79 16.32
CA ALA A 346 17.04 -11.21 15.49
C ALA A 346 16.88 -12.74 15.44
N ALA A 347 15.64 -13.19 15.37
CA ALA A 347 15.31 -14.60 15.22
C ALA A 347 15.98 -15.21 13.98
N ALA A 348 16.10 -14.45 12.89
CA ALA A 348 16.67 -14.91 11.63
C ALA A 348 18.04 -15.58 11.81
N PHE A 349 19.00 -14.86 12.36
CA PHE A 349 20.35 -15.40 12.56
C PHE A 349 20.41 -16.54 13.57
N ALA A 350 19.58 -16.51 14.62
CA ALA A 350 19.54 -17.58 15.61
C ALA A 350 19.10 -18.91 14.97
N TYR A 351 18.09 -18.87 14.09
CA TYR A 351 17.59 -20.05 13.41
C TYR A 351 18.43 -20.45 12.19
N ASP A 352 19.04 -19.50 11.47
CA ASP A 352 19.98 -19.78 10.38
C ASP A 352 21.24 -20.51 10.85
N ARG A 353 21.73 -20.19 12.06
CA ARG A 353 22.83 -20.94 12.70
C ARG A 353 22.50 -22.43 12.91
N ILE A 354 21.23 -22.76 13.17
CA ILE A 354 20.78 -24.16 13.28
C ILE A 354 20.91 -24.83 11.91
N VAL A 355 20.45 -24.16 10.86
CA VAL A 355 20.52 -24.71 9.50
C VAL A 355 21.96 -24.88 9.06
N LEU A 356 22.84 -23.92 9.35
CA LEU A 356 24.28 -24.02 9.07
C LEU A 356 24.91 -25.22 9.79
N GLU A 357 24.69 -25.37 11.10
CA GLU A 357 25.23 -26.49 11.89
C GLU A 357 24.72 -27.83 11.37
N TYR A 358 23.42 -27.92 11.06
CA TYR A 358 22.82 -29.12 10.51
C TYR A 358 23.45 -29.49 9.16
N LYS A 359 23.64 -28.51 8.26
CA LYS A 359 24.25 -28.74 6.95
C LYS A 359 25.72 -29.15 7.03
N LYS A 360 26.48 -28.62 8.01
CA LYS A 360 27.90 -28.96 8.19
C LYS A 360 28.10 -30.30 8.90
N ASN A 361 27.33 -30.54 9.96
CA ASN A 361 27.64 -31.57 10.96
C ASN A 361 26.47 -32.52 11.28
N GLY A 362 25.28 -32.27 10.75
CA GLY A 362 24.07 -33.04 11.04
C GLY A 362 23.53 -32.80 12.44
N ILE A 363 22.88 -33.82 13.02
CA ILE A 363 22.26 -33.72 14.35
C ILE A 363 23.31 -33.98 15.43
N THR A 364 23.86 -32.90 15.99
CA THR A 364 24.89 -32.93 17.04
C THR A 364 24.37 -32.40 18.39
N SER A 365 25.16 -32.53 19.44
CA SER A 365 24.90 -31.83 20.72
C SER A 365 24.94 -30.30 20.55
N GLN A 366 25.76 -29.80 19.61
CA GLN A 366 25.83 -28.39 19.27
C GLN A 366 24.53 -27.91 18.62
N LEU A 367 23.98 -28.66 17.65
CA LEU A 367 22.68 -28.37 17.05
C LEU A 367 21.57 -28.27 18.12
N LYS A 368 21.53 -29.22 19.05
CA LYS A 368 20.58 -29.23 20.19
C LYS A 368 20.73 -27.99 21.08
N MET A 369 21.95 -27.52 21.28
CA MET A 369 22.21 -26.29 22.03
C MET A 369 21.72 -25.06 21.26
N LEU A 370 22.08 -24.95 19.98
CA LEU A 370 21.65 -23.85 19.11
C LEU A 370 20.13 -23.76 19.00
N TYR A 371 19.43 -24.89 18.92
CA TYR A 371 17.98 -24.90 18.91
C TYR A 371 17.35 -24.38 20.21
N ARG A 372 17.93 -24.71 21.37
CA ARG A 372 17.50 -24.13 22.65
C ARG A 372 17.72 -22.63 22.71
N VAL A 373 18.86 -22.15 22.21
CA VAL A 373 19.18 -20.72 22.13
C VAL A 373 18.19 -20.00 21.20
N ALA A 374 17.95 -20.51 20.00
CA ALA A 374 17.03 -19.90 19.05
C ALA A 374 15.59 -19.84 19.58
N ARG A 375 15.12 -20.87 20.29
CA ARG A 375 13.83 -20.84 21.00
C ARG A 375 13.79 -19.80 22.12
N GLY A 376 14.93 -19.51 22.75
CA GLY A 376 15.07 -18.44 23.74
C GLY A 376 14.98 -17.05 23.11
N VAL A 377 15.53 -16.88 21.90
CA VAL A 377 15.42 -15.65 21.10
C VAL A 377 13.98 -15.42 20.65
N ASN A 378 13.38 -16.41 19.98
CA ASN A 378 11.99 -16.33 19.56
C ASN A 378 11.30 -17.70 19.65
N LYS A 379 10.49 -17.88 20.68
CA LYS A 379 9.75 -19.14 20.94
C LYS A 379 8.63 -19.43 19.94
N HIS A 380 8.23 -18.45 19.13
CA HIS A 380 7.09 -18.55 18.22
C HIS A 380 7.46 -19.14 16.87
N VAL A 381 8.73 -19.03 16.44
CA VAL A 381 9.20 -19.57 15.15
C VAL A 381 8.84 -21.06 14.96
N PRO A 382 9.08 -21.97 15.93
CA PRO A 382 8.73 -23.38 15.74
C PRO A 382 7.23 -23.61 15.60
N ASP A 383 6.38 -22.77 16.22
CA ASP A 383 4.92 -22.92 16.12
C ASP A 383 4.47 -22.74 14.67
N TYR A 384 4.97 -21.71 13.98
CA TYR A 384 4.62 -21.43 12.59
C TYR A 384 5.35 -22.36 11.63
N LEU A 385 6.63 -22.61 11.87
CA LEU A 385 7.48 -23.43 11.01
C LEU A 385 7.01 -24.89 10.93
N LEU A 386 6.56 -25.44 12.07
CA LEU A 386 6.09 -26.83 12.17
C LEU A 386 4.58 -26.98 11.92
N GLY A 387 3.89 -25.88 11.59
CA GLY A 387 2.46 -25.89 11.27
C GLY A 387 1.52 -26.06 12.47
N VAL A 388 2.00 -25.84 13.70
CA VAL A 388 1.16 -25.78 14.91
C VAL A 388 0.25 -24.55 14.84
N LYS A 389 0.79 -23.42 14.37
CA LYS A 389 0.05 -22.20 14.03
C LYS A 389 0.03 -22.01 12.52
N ARG A 390 -1.08 -21.49 12.01
CA ARG A 390 -1.21 -21.12 10.60
C ARG A 390 -0.54 -19.78 10.36
N LEU A 391 0.19 -19.68 9.25
CA LEU A 391 0.69 -18.40 8.77
C LEU A 391 -0.49 -17.51 8.33
N PRO A 392 -0.42 -16.19 8.58
CA PRO A 392 -1.35 -15.24 8.01
C PRO A 392 -1.22 -15.17 6.48
N HIS A 393 -2.19 -14.55 5.82
CA HIS A 393 -2.16 -14.40 4.36
C HIS A 393 -1.22 -13.27 3.93
N ASN A 394 -0.99 -12.30 4.81
CA ASN A 394 -0.14 -11.13 4.56
C ASN A 394 0.96 -11.09 5.62
N LEU A 395 2.09 -10.45 5.26
CA LEU A 395 3.12 -10.08 6.24
C LEU A 395 2.55 -9.08 7.26
N PRO A 396 3.09 -9.07 8.49
CA PRO A 396 2.68 -8.12 9.53
C PRO A 396 3.15 -6.69 9.19
N ASP A 397 2.34 -5.69 9.55
CA ASP A 397 2.68 -4.27 9.35
C ASP A 397 3.84 -3.80 10.25
N PHE A 398 3.98 -4.43 11.43
CA PHE A 398 5.01 -4.11 12.42
C PHE A 398 5.61 -5.39 12.99
N VAL A 399 6.93 -5.40 13.13
CA VAL A 399 7.71 -6.51 13.65
C VAL A 399 8.49 -6.04 14.88
N GLY A 400 8.23 -6.67 16.03
CA GLY A 400 9.00 -6.48 17.26
C GLY A 400 9.94 -7.66 17.52
N MET A 401 11.16 -7.38 17.98
CA MET A 401 12.13 -8.43 18.33
C MET A 401 11.55 -9.40 19.37
N GLY A 402 11.61 -10.70 19.07
CA GLY A 402 11.14 -11.81 19.91
C GLY A 402 9.62 -12.07 19.87
N ASP A 403 8.84 -11.26 19.15
CA ASP A 403 7.39 -11.40 19.11
C ASP A 403 6.90 -12.42 18.06
N SER A 404 5.57 -12.62 17.97
CA SER A 404 5.01 -13.53 16.98
C SER A 404 5.08 -13.01 15.54
N ASN A 405 5.15 -11.69 15.33
CA ASN A 405 5.23 -11.08 14.01
C ASN A 405 6.62 -11.27 13.41
N GLU A 406 7.69 -11.15 14.20
CA GLU A 406 9.05 -11.51 13.78
C GLU A 406 9.12 -12.98 13.35
N ALA A 407 8.45 -13.87 14.10
CA ALA A 407 8.40 -15.27 13.73
C ALA A 407 7.65 -15.51 12.40
N VAL A 408 6.55 -14.78 12.17
CA VAL A 408 5.80 -14.85 10.90
C VAL A 408 6.65 -14.36 9.73
N GLU A 409 7.27 -13.19 9.86
CA GLU A 409 8.14 -12.61 8.83
C GLU A 409 9.29 -13.57 8.52
N TYR A 410 10.01 -14.03 9.55
CA TYR A 410 11.10 -14.99 9.39
C TYR A 410 10.66 -16.24 8.62
N VAL A 411 9.57 -16.90 9.05
CA VAL A 411 9.12 -18.17 8.42
C VAL A 411 8.69 -17.96 6.97
N ILE A 412 8.03 -16.83 6.64
CA ILE A 412 7.63 -16.52 5.26
C ILE A 412 8.87 -16.26 4.40
N MET A 413 9.76 -15.37 4.84
CA MET A 413 10.95 -14.99 4.09
C MET A 413 11.93 -16.15 3.92
N HIS A 414 12.01 -17.07 4.89
CA HIS A 414 12.92 -18.23 4.86
C HIS A 414 12.21 -19.52 4.42
N SER A 415 10.99 -19.44 3.91
CA SER A 415 10.15 -20.60 3.59
C SER A 415 10.83 -21.60 2.63
N ARG A 416 11.54 -21.11 1.60
CA ARG A 416 12.30 -21.96 0.66
C ARG A 416 13.48 -22.65 1.32
N LEU A 417 14.17 -21.96 2.23
CA LEU A 417 15.26 -22.55 3.01
C LEU A 417 14.72 -23.73 3.81
N TRP A 418 13.68 -23.52 4.61
CA TRP A 418 13.14 -24.58 5.46
C TRP A 418 12.46 -25.72 4.69
N ALA A 419 11.79 -25.41 3.58
CA ALA A 419 11.24 -26.43 2.68
C ALA A 419 12.33 -27.36 2.13
N SER A 420 13.58 -26.88 2.00
CA SER A 420 14.73 -27.69 1.62
C SER A 420 15.32 -28.55 2.75
N GLN A 421 14.82 -28.43 3.99
CA GLN A 421 15.34 -29.10 5.19
C GLN A 421 14.29 -30.01 5.88
N PRO A 422 13.63 -30.96 5.17
CA PRO A 422 12.54 -31.74 5.74
C PRO A 422 12.95 -32.63 6.93
N ASP A 423 14.19 -33.14 6.95
CA ASP A 423 14.65 -34.00 8.05
C ASP A 423 15.01 -33.19 9.31
N LEU A 424 15.48 -31.96 9.16
CA LEU A 424 15.66 -31.04 10.27
C LEU A 424 14.31 -30.66 10.89
N LEU A 425 13.29 -30.37 10.06
CA LEU A 425 11.92 -30.12 10.52
C LEU A 425 11.34 -31.32 11.30
N LYS A 426 11.50 -32.55 10.77
CA LYS A 426 11.09 -33.79 11.48
C LYS A 426 11.81 -33.94 12.82
N TRP A 427 13.10 -33.60 12.88
CA TRP A 427 13.84 -33.64 14.13
C TRP A 427 13.32 -32.62 15.15
N MET A 428 13.08 -31.37 14.72
CA MET A 428 12.54 -30.30 15.56
C MET A 428 11.17 -30.66 16.14
N LEU A 429 10.30 -31.32 15.35
CA LEU A 429 8.99 -31.79 15.81
C LEU A 429 9.10 -32.79 16.97
N LYS A 430 10.15 -33.61 17.01
CA LYS A 430 10.41 -34.56 18.10
C LYS A 430 11.00 -33.91 19.36
N GLN A 431 11.36 -32.63 19.31
CA GLN A 431 11.93 -31.89 20.43
C GLN A 431 10.87 -31.04 21.17
N GLN A 432 9.59 -31.12 20.77
CA GLN A 432 8.50 -30.39 21.42
C GLN A 432 8.18 -30.92 22.81
#